data_AF-A0A6A0AW01-F1
#
_entry.id   AF-A0A6A0AW01-F1
#
_cell.length_a   1.000
_cell.length_b   1.000
_cell.length_c   1.000
_cell.angle_alpha   90.00
_cell.angle_beta   90.00
_cell.angle_gamma   90.00
#
_symmetry.space_group_name_H-M   'P 1'
#
loop_
_entity.id
_entity.type
_entity.pdbx_description
1 polymer ?
#
loop_
_entity_poly.entity_id
_entity_poly.type
_entity_poly.pdbx_seq_one_letter_code
_entity_poly.pdbx_strand_id
1 'polypeptide(L)'
;MIHDASFRARAEIDLAALRANVRALRARAPRAALMAVVKSDAYGHGMVPCAKAALAAGAQWLGTATPEEALALRAAGIGGRVLCWLWTPGGPWREAVEADLDVSVSGMWALREVTRAAAEAGRTARVQLKADTGLGRNGCQPADWAELVAAARAAEEAGTVRITGLWSHLACADDPGHPSVAAQLSLFRELVAYAEREGAAPEVRHIANSPAALTLPESHFDLVRTGVAVYGISPSPELGAPADFGLRPVMTLRASVALVKRVPAGHGVSYGHHYVTGGETVLGLVPMGYADGIPRHASGRGPVLVGGEWRRVAGRVAMDQFVVDLGPGGEPVEEGAEAVLFGSGDRGEPTAQDWADAADTIAYEIVTRIGARVPRVHLHEHEHEHGHGHDGGHGYGHDGGHGHGHDGVGGNDAMGAGIGAGMGLGAGTDEGVRVGTGAVTAPGG
;
A
#
# COMPACT_ATOMS: atom_id res chain seq x y z
N MET A 1 22.78 -5.50 -20.76
CA MET A 1 21.46 -5.88 -21.31
C MET A 1 21.11 -7.24 -20.74
N ILE A 2 20.29 -7.29 -19.70
CA ILE A 2 19.73 -8.55 -19.21
C ILE A 2 18.60 -8.87 -20.20
N HIS A 3 18.76 -9.94 -20.98
CA HIS A 3 17.64 -10.54 -21.70
C HIS A 3 16.66 -11.03 -20.62
N ASP A 4 15.64 -10.23 -20.36
CA ASP A 4 14.59 -10.55 -19.39
C ASP A 4 13.86 -11.80 -19.90
N ALA A 5 13.79 -12.84 -19.06
CA ALA A 5 12.97 -13.99 -19.40
C ALA A 5 11.54 -13.51 -19.65
N SER A 6 10.88 -14.02 -20.70
CA SER A 6 9.51 -13.64 -21.02
C SER A 6 8.61 -13.83 -19.78
N PHE A 7 8.10 -12.73 -19.23
CA PHE A 7 7.21 -12.75 -18.06
C PHE A 7 5.76 -12.77 -18.53
N ARG A 8 4.90 -13.55 -17.86
CA ARG A 8 3.46 -13.57 -18.16
C ARG A 8 2.82 -12.21 -17.91
N ALA A 9 2.97 -11.72 -16.67
CA ALA A 9 2.47 -10.42 -16.20
C ALA A 9 3.27 -9.97 -14.97
N ARG A 10 3.36 -8.66 -14.74
CA ARG A 10 3.94 -8.07 -13.52
C ARG A 10 3.37 -6.69 -13.23
N ALA A 11 3.37 -6.32 -11.95
CA ALA A 11 3.13 -4.96 -11.49
C ALA A 11 4.46 -4.32 -11.11
N GLU A 12 4.96 -3.39 -11.91
CA GLU A 12 6.16 -2.62 -11.61
C GLU A 12 5.81 -1.46 -10.68
N ILE A 13 6.54 -1.34 -9.58
CA ILE A 13 6.26 -0.38 -8.49
C ILE A 13 7.46 0.57 -8.40
N ASP A 14 7.29 1.82 -8.85
CA ASP A 14 8.36 2.81 -8.83
C ASP A 14 8.48 3.49 -7.47
N LEU A 15 9.44 3.03 -6.64
CA LEU A 15 9.64 3.59 -5.31
C LEU A 15 10.23 5.00 -5.34
N ALA A 16 10.86 5.44 -6.43
CA ALA A 16 11.30 6.83 -6.58
C ALA A 16 10.09 7.77 -6.75
N ALA A 17 9.11 7.37 -7.57
CA ALA A 17 7.83 8.08 -7.69
C ALA A 17 7.09 8.14 -6.35
N LEU A 18 7.05 7.04 -5.59
CA LEU A 18 6.44 7.01 -4.25
C LEU A 18 7.14 8.00 -3.30
N ARG A 19 8.49 8.01 -3.27
CA ARG A 19 9.26 8.97 -2.46
C ARG A 19 8.99 10.42 -2.88
N ALA A 20 8.85 10.69 -4.18
CA ALA A 20 8.50 12.02 -4.69
C ALA A 20 7.09 12.44 -4.25
N ASN A 21 6.11 11.56 -4.34
CA ASN A 21 4.73 11.82 -3.89
C ASN A 21 4.67 12.15 -2.41
N VAL A 22 5.36 11.38 -1.55
CA VAL A 22 5.43 11.66 -0.12
C VAL A 22 6.04 13.05 0.14
N ARG A 23 7.12 13.42 -0.55
CA ARG A 23 7.71 14.76 -0.45
C ARG A 23 6.74 15.86 -0.89
N ALA A 24 6.01 15.66 -1.98
CA ALA A 24 5.00 16.60 -2.47
C ALA A 24 3.82 16.77 -1.51
N LEU A 25 3.40 15.69 -0.84
CA LEU A 25 2.34 15.71 0.17
C LEU A 25 2.79 16.43 1.46
N ARG A 26 4.03 16.19 1.90
CA ARG A 26 4.61 16.92 3.05
C ARG A 26 4.71 18.42 2.78
N ALA A 27 5.09 18.82 1.57
CA ALA A 27 5.15 20.23 1.19
C ALA A 27 3.78 20.92 1.23
N ARG A 28 2.68 20.17 1.04
CA ARG A 28 1.30 20.68 1.11
C ARG A 28 0.78 20.83 2.54
N ALA A 29 1.28 20.03 3.47
CA ALA A 29 0.91 20.07 4.89
C ALA A 29 2.14 20.35 5.77
N PRO A 30 2.84 21.50 5.60
CA PRO A 30 4.18 21.70 6.17
C PRO A 30 4.23 21.77 7.69
N ARG A 31 3.07 21.99 8.35
CA ARG A 31 2.94 22.05 9.81
C ARG A 31 2.41 20.76 10.43
N ALA A 32 1.92 19.83 9.63
CA ALA A 32 1.41 18.55 10.10
C ALA A 32 2.44 17.46 9.82
N ALA A 33 2.49 16.45 10.68
CA ALA A 33 3.13 15.20 10.33
C ALA A 33 2.35 14.51 9.19
N LEU A 34 3.01 13.59 8.49
CA LEU A 34 2.38 12.75 7.48
C LEU A 34 2.33 11.29 7.94
N MET A 35 1.13 10.73 7.94
CA MET A 35 0.88 9.28 8.01
C MET A 35 0.70 8.73 6.60
N ALA A 36 1.60 7.83 6.18
CA ALA A 36 1.45 7.07 4.95
C ALA A 36 0.58 5.84 5.22
N VAL A 37 -0.57 5.75 4.57
CA VAL A 37 -1.51 4.64 4.74
C VAL A 37 -1.13 3.50 3.79
N VAL A 38 -0.66 2.40 4.36
CA VAL A 38 -0.11 1.21 3.66
C VAL A 38 -0.98 -0.04 3.83
N LYS A 39 -2.22 0.12 4.30
CA LYS A 39 -3.22 -0.96 4.38
C LYS A 39 -3.45 -1.64 3.02
N SER A 40 -4.00 -2.85 3.05
CA SER A 40 -4.37 -3.65 1.89
C SER A 40 -3.17 -3.85 0.95
N ASP A 41 -2.06 -4.33 1.53
CA ASP A 41 -0.78 -4.51 0.85
C ASP A 41 -0.27 -3.24 0.14
N ALA A 42 -0.31 -2.10 0.84
CA ALA A 42 -0.05 -0.77 0.24
C ALA A 42 -0.91 -0.50 -1.00
N TYR A 43 -2.22 -0.70 -0.90
CA TYR A 43 -3.16 -0.54 -2.02
C TYR A 43 -2.74 -1.40 -3.23
N GLY A 44 -2.24 -2.61 -2.96
CA GLY A 44 -1.73 -3.55 -3.96
C GLY A 44 -0.30 -3.29 -4.47
N HIS A 45 0.45 -2.35 -3.90
CA HIS A 45 1.82 -2.00 -4.33
C HIS A 45 2.92 -2.78 -3.59
N GLY A 46 2.59 -3.54 -2.55
CA GLY A 46 3.55 -4.24 -1.70
C GLY A 46 3.88 -3.45 -0.44
N MET A 47 3.34 -3.89 0.70
CA MET A 47 3.31 -3.14 1.95
C MET A 47 4.69 -2.76 2.49
N VAL A 48 5.58 -3.73 2.61
CA VAL A 48 6.88 -3.53 3.27
C VAL A 48 7.80 -2.60 2.47
N PRO A 49 8.01 -2.79 1.15
CA PRO A 49 8.85 -1.87 0.37
C PRO A 49 8.27 -0.44 0.33
N CYS A 50 6.95 -0.30 0.16
CA CYS A 50 6.29 1.01 0.17
C CYS A 50 6.39 1.71 1.54
N ALA A 51 6.24 0.98 2.64
CA ALA A 51 6.40 1.52 3.98
C ALA A 51 7.82 2.05 4.21
N LYS A 52 8.86 1.29 3.84
CA LYS A 52 10.26 1.73 3.93
C LYS A 52 10.51 2.98 3.10
N ALA A 53 10.05 2.99 1.85
CA ALA A 53 10.21 4.13 0.96
C ALA A 53 9.48 5.38 1.47
N ALA A 54 8.27 5.23 2.02
CA ALA A 54 7.52 6.35 2.59
C ALA A 54 8.23 6.96 3.81
N LEU A 55 8.73 6.11 4.72
CA LEU A 55 9.52 6.57 5.88
C LEU A 55 10.80 7.28 5.44
N ALA A 56 11.54 6.72 4.47
CA ALA A 56 12.75 7.35 3.92
C ALA A 56 12.47 8.71 3.26
N ALA A 57 11.27 8.92 2.71
CA ALA A 57 10.84 10.21 2.16
C ALA A 57 10.30 11.20 3.21
N GLY A 58 10.26 10.80 4.48
CA GLY A 58 9.90 11.66 5.61
C GLY A 58 8.47 11.50 6.12
N ALA A 59 7.73 10.44 5.75
CA ALA A 59 6.53 10.06 6.49
C ALA A 59 6.94 9.76 7.95
N GLN A 60 6.18 10.28 8.92
CA GLN A 60 6.48 10.12 10.35
C GLN A 60 5.63 9.02 11.00
N TRP A 61 4.53 8.65 10.35
CA TRP A 61 3.61 7.62 10.79
C TRP A 61 3.28 6.67 9.63
N LEU A 62 2.93 5.43 9.97
CA LEU A 62 2.29 4.49 9.06
C LEU A 62 0.88 4.17 9.55
N GLY A 63 -0.03 3.94 8.61
CA GLY A 63 -1.40 3.56 8.89
C GLY A 63 -1.77 2.24 8.20
N THR A 64 -2.30 1.29 8.97
CA THR A 64 -2.83 0.00 8.48
C THR A 64 -4.28 -0.16 8.91
N ALA A 65 -5.02 -1.04 8.23
CA ALA A 65 -6.39 -1.31 8.65
C ALA A 65 -6.38 -2.25 9.86
N THR A 66 -5.79 -3.42 9.71
CA THR A 66 -5.93 -4.52 10.67
C THR A 66 -4.67 -4.68 11.52
N PRO A 67 -4.77 -5.30 12.71
CA PRO A 67 -3.59 -5.58 13.51
C PRO A 67 -2.61 -6.55 12.82
N GLU A 68 -3.07 -7.47 11.98
CA GLU A 68 -2.21 -8.40 11.25
C GLU A 68 -1.28 -7.66 10.29
N GLU A 69 -1.77 -6.64 9.60
CA GLU A 69 -0.95 -5.78 8.74
C GLU A 69 0.11 -5.02 9.55
N ALA A 70 -0.28 -4.46 10.70
CA ALA A 70 0.63 -3.73 11.58
C ALA A 70 1.72 -4.64 12.19
N LEU A 71 1.33 -5.84 12.62
CA LEU A 71 2.25 -6.85 13.14
C LEU A 71 3.20 -7.36 12.04
N ALA A 72 2.72 -7.50 10.80
CA ALA A 72 3.57 -7.84 9.66
C ALA A 72 4.62 -6.75 9.38
N LEU A 73 4.27 -5.46 9.50
CA LEU A 73 5.25 -4.38 9.43
C LEU A 73 6.32 -4.51 10.53
N ARG A 74 5.92 -4.79 11.77
CA ARG A 74 6.83 -4.99 12.90
C ARG A 74 7.75 -6.20 12.68
N ALA A 75 7.21 -7.32 12.22
CA ALA A 75 7.97 -8.51 11.86
C ALA A 75 8.99 -8.24 10.73
N ALA A 76 8.69 -7.31 9.83
CA ALA A 76 9.60 -6.86 8.78
C ALA A 76 10.65 -5.83 9.25
N GLY A 77 10.76 -5.57 10.55
CA GLY A 77 11.73 -4.66 11.15
C GLY A 77 11.37 -3.18 11.04
N ILE A 78 10.10 -2.84 10.73
CA ILE A 78 9.66 -1.46 10.65
C ILE A 78 9.44 -0.89 12.06
N GLY A 79 10.30 0.06 12.43
CA GLY A 79 10.17 0.87 13.65
C GLY A 79 9.21 2.05 13.51
N GLY A 80 9.28 3.01 14.42
CA GLY A 80 8.48 4.24 14.37
C GLY A 80 6.99 4.03 14.68
N ARG A 81 6.18 5.07 14.45
CA ARG A 81 4.76 5.08 14.84
C ARG A 81 3.88 4.40 13.79
N VAL A 82 3.08 3.44 14.23
CA VAL A 82 2.16 2.67 13.38
C VAL A 82 0.79 2.65 14.06
N LEU A 83 -0.23 3.12 13.36
CA LEU A 83 -1.63 3.04 13.80
C LEU A 83 -2.37 1.93 13.04
N CYS A 84 -3.12 1.10 13.76
CA CYS A 84 -4.14 0.20 13.19
C CYS A 84 -5.52 0.42 13.84
N TRP A 85 -6.59 0.41 13.04
CA TRP A 85 -7.89 0.93 13.48
C TRP A 85 -9.10 0.01 13.30
N LEU A 86 -8.96 -1.11 12.60
CA LEU A 86 -10.04 -2.05 12.35
C LEU A 86 -9.87 -3.27 13.25
N TRP A 87 -10.53 -3.21 14.41
CA TRP A 87 -10.48 -4.22 15.45
C TRP A 87 -11.82 -4.92 15.62
N THR A 88 -11.77 -6.18 16.03
CA THR A 88 -12.92 -6.97 16.47
C THR A 88 -12.69 -7.53 17.88
N PRO A 89 -13.75 -7.87 18.63
CA PRO A 89 -13.62 -8.53 19.92
C PRO A 89 -12.73 -9.76 19.85
N GLY A 90 -11.82 -9.91 20.82
CA GLY A 90 -10.86 -11.01 20.87
C GLY A 90 -9.70 -10.92 19.88
N GLY A 91 -9.47 -9.75 19.26
CA GLY A 91 -8.28 -9.52 18.43
C GLY A 91 -6.96 -9.62 19.21
N PRO A 92 -5.80 -9.56 18.51
CA PRO A 92 -4.47 -9.73 19.09
C PRO A 92 -3.99 -8.46 19.82
N TRP A 93 -4.76 -8.01 20.82
CA TRP A 93 -4.52 -6.77 21.55
C TRP A 93 -3.20 -6.80 22.30
N ARG A 94 -2.86 -7.94 22.90
CA ARG A 94 -1.64 -8.10 23.70
C ARG A 94 -0.41 -8.00 22.80
N GLU A 95 -0.43 -8.71 21.68
CA GLU A 95 0.63 -8.69 20.68
C GLU A 95 0.83 -7.28 20.12
N ALA A 96 -0.25 -6.53 19.90
CA ALA A 96 -0.14 -5.14 19.43
C ALA A 96 0.48 -4.21 20.48
N VAL A 97 0.14 -4.37 21.76
CA VAL A 97 0.76 -3.62 22.86
C VAL A 97 2.24 -3.98 23.01
N GLU A 98 2.57 -5.27 22.97
CA GLU A 98 3.95 -5.77 23.00
C GLU A 98 4.77 -5.29 21.78
N ALA A 99 4.12 -5.07 20.64
CA ALA A 99 4.75 -4.54 19.44
C ALA A 99 4.80 -2.99 19.36
N ASP A 100 4.45 -2.27 20.43
CA ASP A 100 4.39 -0.79 20.47
C ASP A 100 3.57 -0.20 19.30
N LEU A 101 2.38 -0.77 19.06
CA LEU A 101 1.42 -0.24 18.09
C LEU A 101 0.48 0.77 18.75
N ASP A 102 0.17 1.83 18.03
CA ASP A 102 -0.96 2.69 18.36
C ASP A 102 -2.24 2.00 17.85
N VAL A 103 -3.26 1.88 18.72
CA VAL A 103 -4.51 1.18 18.39
C VAL A 103 -5.71 2.12 18.46
N SER A 104 -6.62 2.05 17.49
CA SER A 104 -7.83 2.86 17.55
C SER A 104 -8.90 2.25 18.46
N VAL A 105 -9.46 3.07 19.33
CA VAL A 105 -10.60 2.73 20.19
C VAL A 105 -11.79 3.57 19.76
N SER A 106 -12.92 2.92 19.46
CA SER A 106 -14.16 3.57 19.02
C SER A 106 -15.36 3.26 19.93
N GLY A 107 -15.18 2.42 20.95
CA GLY A 107 -16.25 2.03 21.87
C GLY A 107 -15.71 1.32 23.11
N MET A 108 -16.58 1.19 24.11
CA MET A 108 -16.21 0.70 25.44
C MET A 108 -15.69 -0.74 25.46
N TRP A 109 -16.15 -1.60 24.55
CA TRP A 109 -15.64 -2.97 24.46
C TRP A 109 -14.15 -3.00 24.11
N ALA A 110 -13.71 -2.19 23.15
CA ALA A 110 -12.33 -2.12 22.71
C ALA A 110 -11.45 -1.52 23.82
N LEU A 111 -11.93 -0.48 24.51
CA LEU A 111 -11.22 0.10 25.65
C LEU A 111 -10.98 -0.92 26.77
N ARG A 112 -11.99 -1.73 27.10
CA ARG A 112 -11.84 -2.81 28.09
C ARG A 112 -10.83 -3.86 27.66
N GLU A 113 -10.89 -4.30 26.40
CA GLU A 113 -9.98 -5.34 25.90
C GLU A 113 -8.52 -4.85 25.83
N VAL A 114 -8.27 -3.63 25.32
CA VAL A 114 -6.92 -3.08 25.27
C VAL A 114 -6.36 -2.80 26.68
N THR A 115 -7.20 -2.37 27.63
CA THR A 115 -6.76 -2.14 29.02
C THR A 115 -6.37 -3.44 29.70
N ARG A 116 -7.14 -4.52 29.49
CA ARG A 116 -6.79 -5.87 29.98
C ARG A 116 -5.48 -6.34 29.34
N ALA A 117 -5.36 -6.22 28.02
CA ALA A 117 -4.16 -6.64 27.30
C ALA A 117 -2.90 -5.86 27.74
N ALA A 118 -3.05 -4.56 28.02
CA ALA A 118 -1.99 -3.72 28.59
C ALA A 118 -1.51 -4.24 29.96
N ALA A 119 -2.45 -4.57 30.84
CA ALA A 119 -2.15 -5.14 32.14
C ALA A 119 -1.46 -6.51 32.03
N GLU A 120 -1.93 -7.39 31.14
CA GLU A 120 -1.33 -8.70 30.88
C GLU A 120 0.08 -8.61 30.28
N ALA A 121 0.32 -7.62 29.42
CA ALA A 121 1.63 -7.33 28.83
C ALA A 121 2.59 -6.61 29.80
N GLY A 122 2.09 -6.07 30.91
CA GLY A 122 2.86 -5.20 31.81
C GLY A 122 3.35 -3.92 31.12
N ARG A 123 2.58 -3.38 30.17
CA ARG A 123 2.95 -2.22 29.34
C ARG A 123 1.76 -1.29 29.18
N THR A 124 2.02 0.02 29.09
CA THR A 124 0.99 1.01 28.77
C THR A 124 0.60 0.93 27.30
N ALA A 125 -0.68 0.68 27.01
CA ALA A 125 -1.17 0.67 25.63
C ALA A 125 -1.30 2.09 25.06
N ARG A 126 -0.92 2.28 23.80
CA ARG A 126 -1.08 3.54 23.09
C ARG A 126 -2.42 3.54 22.35
N VAL A 127 -3.38 4.34 22.81
CA VAL A 127 -4.74 4.35 22.24
C VAL A 127 -5.03 5.67 21.53
N GLN A 128 -5.74 5.59 20.41
CA GLN A 128 -6.28 6.74 19.71
C GLN A 128 -7.81 6.67 19.66
N LEU A 129 -8.47 7.67 20.24
CA LEU A 129 -9.92 7.72 20.31
C LEU A 129 -10.48 8.21 18.98
N LYS A 130 -11.38 7.43 18.39
CA LYS A 130 -12.02 7.78 17.12
C LYS A 130 -13.41 8.31 17.38
N ALA A 131 -13.67 9.55 16.96
CA ALA A 131 -15.00 10.13 16.91
C ALA A 131 -15.68 9.81 15.57
N ASP A 132 -16.97 9.52 15.58
CA ASP A 132 -17.80 9.57 14.37
C ASP A 132 -18.41 10.96 14.24
N THR A 133 -17.91 11.72 13.27
CA THR A 133 -18.38 13.10 13.04
C THR A 133 -19.41 13.20 11.93
N GLY A 134 -19.87 12.07 11.37
CA GLY A 134 -20.87 12.04 10.30
C GLY A 134 -20.60 11.05 9.18
N LEU A 135 -19.59 10.18 9.32
CA LEU A 135 -19.35 9.12 8.34
C LEU A 135 -20.30 7.93 8.55
N GLY A 136 -20.74 7.67 9.79
CA GLY A 136 -21.68 6.60 10.09
C GLY A 136 -21.10 5.20 9.94
N ARG A 137 -19.78 5.02 10.10
CA ARG A 137 -19.08 3.74 9.83
C ARG A 137 -18.47 3.12 11.08
N ASN A 138 -17.49 3.78 11.66
CA ASN A 138 -16.84 3.41 12.91
C ASN A 138 -16.44 4.72 13.60
N GLY A 139 -16.22 4.68 14.91
CA GLY A 139 -16.05 5.87 15.73
C GLY A 139 -17.19 5.97 16.74
N CYS A 140 -16.89 6.62 17.86
CA CYS A 140 -17.83 6.86 18.94
C CYS A 140 -18.77 7.99 18.53
N GLN A 141 -20.08 7.78 18.70
CA GLN A 141 -21.09 8.79 18.43
C GLN A 141 -20.96 9.95 19.41
N PRO A 142 -21.34 11.20 19.03
CA PRO A 142 -21.25 12.36 19.93
C PRO A 142 -21.96 12.16 21.28
N ALA A 143 -23.08 11.43 21.29
CA ALA A 143 -23.83 11.13 22.51
C ALA A 143 -23.07 10.23 23.50
N ASP A 144 -22.18 9.37 22.99
CA ASP A 144 -21.41 8.40 23.78
C ASP A 144 -19.98 8.91 24.08
N TRP A 145 -19.57 10.02 23.46
CA TRP A 145 -18.20 10.53 23.52
C TRP A 145 -17.75 10.85 24.94
N ALA A 146 -18.65 11.42 25.75
CA ALA A 146 -18.38 11.74 27.15
C ALA A 146 -18.01 10.50 27.97
N GLU A 147 -18.76 9.41 27.80
CA GLU A 147 -18.49 8.15 28.50
C GLU A 147 -17.14 7.57 28.08
N LEU A 148 -16.87 7.51 26.77
CA LEU A 148 -15.62 6.94 26.27
C LEU A 148 -14.40 7.73 26.73
N VAL A 149 -14.45 9.06 26.68
CA VAL A 149 -13.36 9.93 27.13
C VAL A 149 -13.12 9.75 28.62
N ALA A 150 -14.17 9.80 29.46
CA ALA A 150 -14.03 9.64 30.90
C ALA A 150 -13.40 8.28 31.26
N ALA A 151 -13.84 7.19 30.61
CA ALA A 151 -13.28 5.87 30.84
C ALA A 151 -11.82 5.75 30.37
N ALA A 152 -11.47 6.33 29.21
CA ALA A 152 -10.10 6.33 28.71
C ALA A 152 -9.17 7.14 29.61
N ARG A 153 -9.65 8.26 30.16
CA ARG A 153 -8.92 9.10 31.12
C ARG A 153 -8.67 8.38 32.44
N ALA A 154 -9.67 7.71 32.99
CA ALA A 154 -9.48 6.89 34.19
C ALA A 154 -8.43 5.79 33.97
N ALA A 155 -8.45 5.13 32.81
CA ALA A 155 -7.44 4.12 32.45
C ALA A 155 -6.04 4.73 32.27
N GLU A 156 -5.95 5.96 31.78
CA GLU A 156 -4.70 6.71 31.62
C GLU A 156 -4.11 7.15 32.96
N GLU A 157 -4.95 7.62 33.89
CA GLU A 157 -4.54 7.94 35.27
C GLU A 157 -4.06 6.70 36.04
N ALA A 158 -4.63 5.53 35.73
CA ALA A 158 -4.15 4.24 36.23
C ALA A 158 -2.86 3.75 35.54
N GLY A 159 -2.33 4.47 34.54
CA GLY A 159 -1.12 4.12 33.80
C GLY A 159 -1.26 2.95 32.82
N THR A 160 -2.47 2.44 32.63
CA THR A 160 -2.74 1.27 31.76
C THR A 160 -2.80 1.63 30.28
N VAL A 161 -3.28 2.83 29.95
CA VAL A 161 -3.32 3.35 28.59
C VAL A 161 -2.70 4.75 28.51
N ARG A 162 -2.35 5.19 27.31
CA ARG A 162 -1.99 6.57 26.99
C ARG A 162 -2.86 7.01 25.83
N ILE A 163 -3.62 8.10 25.99
CA ILE A 163 -4.38 8.70 24.90
C ILE A 163 -3.40 9.47 24.03
N THR A 164 -3.01 8.87 22.91
CA THR A 164 -1.99 9.40 22.00
C THR A 164 -2.60 10.19 20.85
N GLY A 165 -3.88 9.99 20.54
CA GLY A 165 -4.50 10.74 19.46
C GLY A 165 -6.02 10.79 19.51
N LEU A 166 -6.56 11.82 18.87
CA LEU A 166 -7.99 12.03 18.66
C LEU A 166 -8.22 12.17 17.15
N TRP A 167 -9.17 11.41 16.60
CA TRP A 167 -9.33 11.42 15.15
C TRP A 167 -10.73 11.10 14.64
N SER A 168 -10.97 11.49 13.38
CA SER A 168 -12.18 11.16 12.62
C SER A 168 -11.83 10.92 11.13
N HIS A 169 -12.83 10.69 10.28
CA HIS A 169 -12.67 10.50 8.86
C HIS A 169 -13.79 11.19 8.06
N LEU A 170 -13.41 11.97 7.04
CA LEU A 170 -14.35 12.69 6.19
C LEU A 170 -15.08 11.74 5.23
N ALA A 171 -16.35 12.05 4.97
CA ALA A 171 -17.22 11.27 4.09
C ALA A 171 -17.12 11.69 2.63
N CYS A 172 -17.13 13.00 2.36
CA CYS A 172 -17.26 13.57 1.02
C CYS A 172 -16.14 14.58 0.73
N ALA A 173 -14.92 14.34 1.23
CA ALA A 173 -13.80 15.28 1.02
C ALA A 173 -13.31 15.32 -0.45
N ASP A 174 -13.68 14.31 -1.22
CA ASP A 174 -13.45 14.14 -2.65
C ASP A 174 -14.54 14.77 -3.54
N ASP A 175 -15.60 15.33 -2.94
CA ASP A 175 -16.66 16.12 -3.59
C ASP A 175 -16.51 17.61 -3.18
N PRO A 176 -15.92 18.46 -4.04
CA PRO A 176 -15.62 19.85 -3.72
C PRO A 176 -16.84 20.67 -3.27
N GLY A 177 -16.76 21.22 -2.05
CA GLY A 177 -17.80 22.08 -1.50
C GLY A 177 -18.97 21.34 -0.86
N HIS A 178 -18.91 20.00 -0.76
CA HIS A 178 -19.97 19.23 -0.11
C HIS A 178 -20.16 19.67 1.36
N PRO A 179 -21.39 20.03 1.79
CA PRO A 179 -21.65 20.68 3.08
C PRO A 179 -21.31 19.79 4.29
N SER A 180 -21.28 18.46 4.12
CA SER A 180 -20.88 17.54 5.19
C SER A 180 -19.46 17.80 5.67
N VAL A 181 -18.54 18.24 4.82
CA VAL A 181 -17.13 18.45 5.19
C VAL A 181 -17.01 19.52 6.28
N ALA A 182 -17.66 20.67 6.08
CA ALA A 182 -17.66 21.75 7.06
C ALA A 182 -18.33 21.31 8.38
N ALA A 183 -19.45 20.59 8.30
CA ALA A 183 -20.15 20.05 9.47
C ALA A 183 -19.27 19.06 10.26
N GLN A 184 -18.60 18.13 9.56
CA GLN A 184 -17.70 17.16 10.17
C GLN A 184 -16.48 17.83 10.83
N LEU A 185 -15.92 18.89 10.21
CA LEU A 185 -14.79 19.64 10.77
C LEU A 185 -15.18 20.43 12.03
N SER A 186 -16.34 21.08 12.03
CA SER A 186 -16.85 21.79 13.21
C SER A 186 -17.09 20.83 14.36
N LEU A 187 -17.81 19.73 14.12
CA LEU A 187 -18.05 18.72 15.14
C LEU A 187 -16.75 18.07 15.64
N PHE A 188 -15.79 17.82 14.76
CA PHE A 188 -14.48 17.30 15.19
C PHE A 188 -13.77 18.25 16.16
N ARG A 189 -13.76 19.56 15.89
CA ARG A 189 -13.19 20.57 16.79
C ARG A 189 -13.90 20.58 18.15
N GLU A 190 -15.21 20.45 18.17
CA GLU A 190 -16.00 20.40 19.41
C GLU A 190 -15.65 19.17 20.26
N LEU A 191 -15.58 17.98 19.64
CA LEU A 191 -15.27 16.73 20.34
C LEU A 191 -13.81 16.67 20.82
N VAL A 192 -12.88 17.22 20.04
CA VAL A 192 -11.48 17.40 20.45
C VAL A 192 -11.40 18.35 21.65
N ALA A 193 -12.03 19.52 21.57
CA ALA A 193 -12.02 20.49 22.66
C ALA A 193 -12.69 19.93 23.92
N TYR A 194 -13.72 19.09 23.80
CA TYR A 194 -14.29 18.38 24.93
C TYR A 194 -13.26 17.45 25.58
N ALA A 195 -12.62 16.57 24.81
CA ALA A 195 -11.65 15.63 25.36
C ALA A 195 -10.46 16.33 26.03
N GLU A 196 -9.97 17.43 25.45
CA GLU A 196 -8.89 18.23 26.03
C GLU A 196 -9.30 18.93 27.33
N ARG A 197 -10.56 19.41 27.44
CA ARG A 197 -11.09 19.96 28.70
C ARG A 197 -11.20 18.91 29.81
N GLU A 198 -11.52 17.67 29.45
CA GLU A 198 -11.52 16.53 30.38
C GLU A 198 -10.10 16.00 30.69
N GLY A 199 -9.06 16.71 30.23
CA GLY A 199 -7.67 16.46 30.58
C GLY A 199 -6.90 15.58 29.59
N ALA A 200 -7.52 15.12 28.50
CA ALA A 200 -6.79 14.39 27.47
C ALA A 200 -5.73 15.29 26.82
N ALA A 201 -4.50 14.78 26.72
CA ALA A 201 -3.38 15.51 26.11
C ALA A 201 -2.80 14.69 24.95
N PRO A 202 -3.50 14.63 23.79
CA PRO A 202 -3.08 13.81 22.66
C PRO A 202 -1.78 14.32 22.03
N GLU A 203 -0.97 13.39 21.52
CA GLU A 203 0.20 13.69 20.68
C GLU A 203 -0.23 14.20 19.31
N VAL A 204 -1.33 13.66 18.76
CA VAL A 204 -1.83 14.01 17.43
C VAL A 204 -3.35 14.15 17.36
N ARG A 205 -3.83 15.16 16.62
CA ARG A 205 -5.23 15.31 16.19
C ARG A 205 -5.25 15.18 14.67
N HIS A 206 -6.14 14.35 14.12
CA HIS A 206 -6.17 14.15 12.68
C HIS A 206 -7.52 13.77 12.09
N ILE A 207 -7.87 14.39 10.96
CA ILE A 207 -9.10 14.09 10.22
C ILE A 207 -8.89 14.00 8.71
N ALA A 208 -7.93 14.77 8.16
CA ALA A 208 -7.62 14.79 6.73
C ALA A 208 -7.22 13.40 6.19
N ASN A 209 -8.00 12.92 5.22
CA ASN A 209 -7.61 11.89 4.27
C ASN A 209 -6.90 12.53 3.06
N SER A 210 -6.48 11.74 2.06
CA SER A 210 -5.82 12.24 0.84
C SER A 210 -6.51 13.46 0.19
N PRO A 211 -7.82 13.46 -0.14
CA PRO A 211 -8.44 14.62 -0.77
C PRO A 211 -8.39 15.86 0.12
N ALA A 212 -8.75 15.75 1.41
CA ALA A 212 -8.70 16.88 2.33
C ALA A 212 -7.27 17.40 2.60
N ALA A 213 -6.27 16.53 2.61
CA ALA A 213 -4.87 16.94 2.73
C ALA A 213 -4.42 17.79 1.52
N LEU A 214 -4.95 17.50 0.33
CA LEU A 214 -4.64 18.23 -0.90
C LEU A 214 -5.40 19.56 -1.02
N THR A 215 -6.64 19.63 -0.54
CA THR A 215 -7.54 20.75 -0.87
C THR A 215 -8.02 21.57 0.33
N LEU A 216 -7.88 21.09 1.58
CA LEU A 216 -8.46 21.71 2.78
C LEU A 216 -7.42 21.91 3.88
N PRO A 217 -6.59 22.97 3.82
CA PRO A 217 -5.54 23.25 4.81
C PRO A 217 -6.01 23.29 6.27
N GLU A 218 -7.24 23.74 6.52
CA GLU A 218 -7.87 23.80 7.84
C GLU A 218 -8.19 22.42 8.45
N SER A 219 -8.05 21.34 7.67
CA SER A 219 -8.26 19.95 8.09
C SER A 219 -6.96 19.23 8.48
N HIS A 220 -5.80 19.88 8.33
CA HIS A 220 -4.49 19.24 8.51
C HIS A 220 -4.18 18.86 9.97
N PHE A 221 -4.60 19.70 10.93
CA PHE A 221 -4.31 19.54 12.37
C PHE A 221 -2.83 19.16 12.61
N ASP A 222 -2.54 18.15 13.43
CA ASP A 222 -1.17 17.73 13.74
C ASP A 222 -0.67 16.62 12.81
N LEU A 223 -1.57 15.89 12.14
CA LEU A 223 -1.24 14.74 11.30
C LEU A 223 -2.23 14.61 10.13
N VAL A 224 -1.72 14.48 8.91
CA VAL A 224 -2.53 14.14 7.72
C VAL A 224 -2.38 12.66 7.37
N ARG A 225 -3.47 11.99 6.97
CA ARG A 225 -3.46 10.56 6.62
C ARG A 225 -3.65 10.37 5.13
N THR A 226 -2.55 10.15 4.42
CA THR A 226 -2.55 10.05 2.96
C THR A 226 -2.38 8.59 2.53
N GLY A 227 -3.32 8.11 1.71
CA GLY A 227 -3.32 6.76 1.16
C GLY A 227 -3.10 6.81 -0.34
N VAL A 228 -4.19 6.88 -1.12
CA VAL A 228 -4.15 6.87 -2.59
C VAL A 228 -3.15 7.85 -3.21
N ALA A 229 -3.01 9.03 -2.59
CA ALA A 229 -2.12 10.09 -3.08
C ALA A 229 -0.64 9.73 -2.92
N VAL A 230 -0.27 8.89 -1.93
CA VAL A 230 1.10 8.36 -1.79
C VAL A 230 1.47 7.52 -3.02
N TYR A 231 0.48 6.82 -3.58
CA TYR A 231 0.63 5.99 -4.78
C TYR A 231 0.42 6.76 -6.08
N GLY A 232 0.29 8.08 -6.01
CA GLY A 232 0.23 8.96 -7.17
C GLY A 232 -1.10 8.95 -7.90
N ILE A 233 -2.16 8.54 -7.21
CA ILE A 233 -3.51 8.46 -7.77
C ILE A 233 -4.33 9.61 -7.20
N SER A 234 -5.03 10.33 -8.08
CA SER A 234 -5.94 11.41 -7.65
C SER A 234 -7.14 10.81 -6.90
N PRO A 235 -7.56 11.40 -5.76
CA PRO A 235 -8.70 10.88 -5.02
C PRO A 235 -10.03 10.92 -5.77
N SER A 236 -10.21 11.89 -6.66
CA SER A 236 -11.40 12.04 -7.52
C SER A 236 -11.02 12.85 -8.76
N PRO A 237 -11.57 12.53 -9.95
CA PRO A 237 -11.41 13.36 -11.15
C PRO A 237 -11.84 14.82 -10.93
N GLU A 238 -12.81 15.06 -10.05
CA GLU A 238 -13.34 16.40 -9.74
C GLU A 238 -12.31 17.30 -9.03
N LEU A 239 -11.29 16.71 -8.39
CA LEU A 239 -10.21 17.45 -7.74
C LEU A 239 -9.09 17.84 -8.71
N GLY A 240 -8.97 17.15 -9.83
CA GLY A 240 -7.87 17.32 -10.79
C GLY A 240 -7.06 16.05 -11.01
N ALA A 241 -6.13 16.13 -11.96
CA ALA A 241 -5.22 15.05 -12.30
C ALA A 241 -4.08 14.93 -11.28
N PRO A 242 -3.41 13.77 -11.17
CA PRO A 242 -2.23 13.61 -10.30
C PRO A 242 -1.18 14.72 -10.49
N ALA A 243 -0.93 15.12 -11.75
CA ALA A 243 0.05 16.15 -12.09
C ALA A 243 -0.26 17.53 -11.49
N ASP A 244 -1.53 17.90 -11.34
CA ASP A 244 -1.95 19.16 -10.70
C ASP A 244 -1.51 19.22 -9.23
N PHE A 245 -1.37 18.04 -8.62
CA PHE A 245 -0.88 17.86 -7.26
C PHE A 245 0.62 17.52 -7.19
N GLY A 246 1.34 17.58 -8.30
CA GLY A 246 2.74 17.12 -8.37
C GLY A 246 2.90 15.65 -7.96
N LEU A 247 1.86 14.85 -8.19
CA LEU A 247 1.82 13.41 -7.91
C LEU A 247 2.06 12.62 -9.19
N ARG A 248 2.69 11.46 -9.05
CA ARG A 248 3.04 10.55 -10.14
C ARG A 248 2.59 9.13 -9.82
N PRO A 249 1.75 8.48 -10.65
CA PRO A 249 1.33 7.11 -10.43
C PRO A 249 2.52 6.16 -10.25
N VAL A 250 2.43 5.28 -9.24
CA VAL A 250 3.54 4.42 -8.81
C VAL A 250 3.53 3.06 -9.50
N MET A 251 2.36 2.52 -9.84
CA MET A 251 2.22 1.19 -10.44
C MET A 251 2.10 1.25 -11.97
N THR A 252 2.87 0.41 -12.66
CA THR A 252 2.66 0.07 -14.07
C THR A 252 2.35 -1.43 -14.20
N LEU A 253 1.18 -1.77 -14.73
CA LEU A 253 0.74 -3.15 -14.92
C LEU A 253 1.01 -3.59 -16.37
N ARG A 254 1.85 -4.62 -16.51
CA ARG A 254 2.29 -5.14 -17.81
C ARG A 254 2.01 -6.62 -17.96
N ALA A 255 1.79 -7.05 -19.19
CA ALA A 255 1.73 -8.45 -19.61
C ALA A 255 2.45 -8.67 -20.93
N SER A 256 2.79 -9.93 -21.23
CA SER A 256 3.26 -10.34 -22.56
C SER A 256 2.08 -10.91 -23.35
N VAL A 257 1.91 -10.50 -24.61
CA VAL A 257 0.92 -11.10 -25.52
C VAL A 257 1.26 -12.59 -25.70
N ALA A 258 0.32 -13.47 -25.37
CA ALA A 258 0.56 -14.92 -25.31
C ALA A 258 0.33 -15.65 -26.65
N LEU A 259 -0.55 -15.10 -27.49
CA LEU A 259 -0.89 -15.66 -28.80
C LEU A 259 -1.37 -14.56 -29.72
N VAL A 260 -0.93 -14.59 -30.97
CA VAL A 260 -1.42 -13.73 -32.03
C VAL A 260 -2.00 -14.61 -33.15
N LYS A 261 -3.24 -14.33 -33.57
CA LYS A 261 -3.88 -15.13 -34.63
C LYS A 261 -4.79 -14.32 -35.53
N ARG A 262 -4.77 -14.65 -36.82
CA ARG A 262 -5.71 -14.12 -37.81
C ARG A 262 -7.05 -14.86 -37.71
N VAL A 263 -8.14 -14.13 -37.82
CA VAL A 263 -9.51 -14.67 -37.80
C VAL A 263 -10.36 -14.04 -38.91
N PRO A 264 -11.33 -14.76 -39.48
CA PRO A 264 -12.20 -14.23 -40.52
C PRO A 264 -13.19 -13.19 -39.98
N ALA A 265 -13.89 -12.51 -40.89
CA ALA A 265 -15.07 -11.72 -40.56
C ALA A 265 -16.18 -12.58 -39.94
N GLY A 266 -16.98 -12.01 -39.04
CA GLY A 266 -18.08 -12.71 -38.38
C GLY A 266 -17.65 -13.69 -37.29
N HIS A 267 -16.37 -13.66 -36.86
CA HIS A 267 -15.87 -14.54 -35.81
C HIS A 267 -16.25 -14.01 -34.43
N GLY A 268 -16.99 -14.79 -33.65
CA GLY A 268 -17.32 -14.47 -32.26
C GLY A 268 -16.11 -14.60 -31.34
N VAL A 269 -15.89 -13.63 -30.45
CA VAL A 269 -14.73 -13.59 -29.55
C VAL A 269 -15.17 -13.69 -28.08
N SER A 270 -14.51 -14.59 -27.35
CA SER A 270 -14.72 -14.85 -25.91
C SER A 270 -16.14 -15.34 -25.57
N TYR A 271 -16.42 -15.54 -24.28
CA TYR A 271 -17.67 -16.12 -23.80
C TYR A 271 -18.90 -15.31 -24.25
N GLY A 272 -19.89 -16.00 -24.82
CA GLY A 272 -21.16 -15.41 -25.23
C GLY A 272 -21.08 -14.56 -26.50
N HIS A 273 -19.93 -14.46 -27.15
CA HIS A 273 -19.73 -13.76 -28.43
C HIS A 273 -20.28 -12.32 -28.44
N HIS A 274 -20.09 -11.58 -27.34
CA HIS A 274 -20.49 -10.15 -27.23
C HIS A 274 -19.68 -9.23 -28.15
N TYR A 275 -18.55 -9.72 -28.66
CA TYR A 275 -17.79 -9.10 -29.72
C TYR A 275 -17.74 -10.07 -30.91
N VAL A 276 -17.98 -9.54 -32.10
CA VAL A 276 -17.90 -10.25 -33.37
C VAL A 276 -17.08 -9.40 -34.34
N THR A 277 -16.11 -10.00 -35.00
CA THR A 277 -15.22 -9.28 -35.92
C THR A 277 -15.99 -8.71 -37.11
N GLY A 278 -15.80 -7.41 -37.40
CA GLY A 278 -16.45 -6.76 -38.54
C GLY A 278 -15.83 -7.09 -39.90
N GLY A 279 -14.58 -7.59 -39.89
CA GLY A 279 -13.80 -7.98 -41.07
C GLY A 279 -12.76 -9.04 -40.69
N GLU A 280 -11.97 -9.50 -41.67
CA GLU A 280 -10.75 -10.26 -41.33
C GLU A 280 -9.84 -9.38 -40.47
N THR A 281 -9.37 -9.91 -39.34
CA THR A 281 -8.54 -9.16 -38.40
C THR A 281 -7.54 -10.06 -37.68
N VAL A 282 -6.66 -9.46 -36.89
CA VAL A 282 -5.71 -10.15 -36.02
C VAL A 282 -6.13 -9.96 -34.56
N LEU A 283 -6.22 -11.05 -33.80
CA LEU A 283 -6.51 -11.04 -32.38
C LEU A 283 -5.23 -11.32 -31.57
N GLY A 284 -5.04 -10.55 -30.50
CA GLY A 284 -4.00 -10.77 -29.50
C GLY A 284 -4.58 -11.28 -28.18
N LEU A 285 -4.00 -12.33 -27.61
CA LEU A 285 -4.41 -12.89 -26.32
C LEU A 285 -3.53 -12.33 -25.20
N VAL A 286 -4.13 -11.66 -24.21
CA VAL A 286 -3.45 -11.15 -23.02
C VAL A 286 -3.69 -12.12 -21.85
N PRO A 287 -2.65 -12.74 -21.27
CA PRO A 287 -2.78 -13.78 -20.24
C PRO A 287 -2.98 -13.19 -18.83
N MET A 288 -3.94 -12.29 -18.71
CA MET A 288 -4.43 -11.74 -17.44
C MET A 288 -5.95 -11.74 -17.43
N GLY A 289 -6.57 -12.18 -16.34
CA GLY A 289 -8.03 -12.15 -16.20
C GLY A 289 -8.50 -11.66 -14.85
N TYR A 290 -9.77 -11.89 -14.54
CA TYR A 290 -10.36 -11.39 -13.29
C TYR A 290 -9.79 -12.05 -12.03
N ALA A 291 -9.15 -13.22 -12.12
CA ALA A 291 -8.40 -13.80 -10.99
C ALA A 291 -7.04 -13.13 -10.75
N ASP A 292 -6.51 -12.42 -11.75
CA ASP A 292 -5.29 -11.61 -11.64
C ASP A 292 -5.62 -10.14 -11.25
N GLY A 293 -6.90 -9.78 -11.19
CA GLY A 293 -7.39 -8.45 -10.78
C GLY A 293 -8.04 -7.63 -11.90
N ILE A 294 -8.15 -8.15 -13.12
CA ILE A 294 -8.77 -7.41 -14.23
C ILE A 294 -10.30 -7.40 -14.07
N PRO A 295 -10.95 -6.24 -13.89
CA PRO A 295 -12.36 -6.19 -13.59
C PRO A 295 -13.18 -6.74 -14.74
N ARG A 296 -13.98 -7.79 -14.48
CA ARG A 296 -14.87 -8.37 -15.51
C ARG A 296 -15.87 -7.36 -16.05
N HIS A 297 -16.19 -6.32 -15.28
CA HIS A 297 -17.11 -5.24 -15.63
C HIS A 297 -16.54 -4.29 -16.72
N ALA A 298 -15.22 -4.36 -16.97
CA ALA A 298 -14.55 -3.68 -18.09
C ALA A 298 -14.58 -4.49 -19.41
N SER A 299 -15.35 -5.58 -19.49
CA SER A 299 -15.54 -6.33 -20.74
C SER A 299 -16.04 -5.40 -21.86
N GLY A 300 -15.37 -5.40 -23.02
CA GLY A 300 -15.69 -4.51 -24.14
C GLY A 300 -15.15 -3.07 -24.04
N ARG A 301 -14.68 -2.64 -22.86
CA ARG A 301 -14.31 -1.24 -22.58
C ARG A 301 -12.86 -1.05 -22.13
N GLY A 302 -12.31 -2.02 -21.39
CA GLY A 302 -10.98 -1.92 -20.77
C GLY A 302 -9.88 -1.58 -21.77
N PRO A 303 -9.14 -0.47 -21.59
CA PRO A 303 -8.11 -0.04 -22.52
C PRO A 303 -6.76 -0.73 -22.24
N VAL A 304 -5.99 -1.01 -23.29
CA VAL A 304 -4.64 -1.59 -23.21
C VAL A 304 -3.78 -1.00 -24.32
N LEU A 305 -2.55 -0.60 -24.01
CA LEU A 305 -1.57 -0.22 -25.02
C LEU A 305 -0.86 -1.48 -25.54
N VAL A 306 -1.00 -1.79 -26.82
CA VAL A 306 -0.31 -2.91 -27.49
C VAL A 306 0.18 -2.44 -28.86
N GLY A 307 1.47 -2.66 -29.16
CA GLY A 307 2.05 -2.23 -30.44
C GLY A 307 2.00 -0.72 -30.67
N GLY A 308 2.08 0.08 -29.60
CA GLY A 308 2.01 1.55 -29.68
C GLY A 308 0.60 2.13 -29.83
N GLU A 309 -0.45 1.31 -29.87
CA GLU A 309 -1.83 1.75 -30.05
C GLU A 309 -2.74 1.32 -28.90
N TRP A 310 -3.73 2.16 -28.58
CA TRP A 310 -4.78 1.82 -27.63
C TRP A 310 -5.75 0.83 -28.25
N ARG A 311 -5.84 -0.34 -27.64
CA ARG A 311 -6.80 -1.39 -27.94
C ARG A 311 -7.81 -1.48 -26.80
N ARG A 312 -8.98 -2.05 -27.07
CA ARG A 312 -9.97 -2.38 -26.06
C ARG A 312 -10.13 -3.88 -25.94
N VAL A 313 -10.54 -4.34 -24.77
CA VAL A 313 -10.96 -5.73 -24.57
C VAL A 313 -12.03 -6.10 -25.61
N ALA A 314 -11.73 -7.08 -26.45
CA ALA A 314 -12.66 -7.66 -27.43
C ALA A 314 -13.47 -8.79 -26.78
N GLY A 315 -14.69 -8.47 -26.36
CA GLY A 315 -15.61 -9.42 -25.73
C GLY A 315 -15.46 -9.47 -24.20
N ARG A 316 -15.68 -10.65 -23.60
CA ARG A 316 -15.63 -10.81 -22.14
C ARG A 316 -14.22 -11.04 -21.62
N VAL A 317 -13.90 -10.41 -20.48
CA VAL A 317 -12.76 -10.79 -19.64
C VAL A 317 -13.04 -12.16 -18.99
N ALA A 318 -12.13 -13.12 -19.17
CA ALA A 318 -12.20 -14.45 -18.54
C ALA A 318 -11.40 -14.49 -17.23
N MET A 319 -11.33 -15.66 -16.59
CA MET A 319 -10.65 -15.82 -15.29
C MET A 319 -9.17 -15.48 -15.37
N ASP A 320 -8.50 -15.91 -16.45
CA ASP A 320 -7.04 -15.86 -16.58
C ASP A 320 -6.55 -15.10 -17.81
N GLN A 321 -7.46 -14.60 -18.65
CA GLN A 321 -7.11 -13.97 -19.93
C GLN A 321 -8.22 -13.10 -20.51
N PHE A 322 -7.86 -12.22 -21.43
CA PHE A 322 -8.79 -11.56 -22.34
C PHE A 322 -8.15 -11.39 -23.72
N VAL A 323 -8.96 -11.01 -24.70
CA VAL A 323 -8.51 -10.82 -26.09
C VAL A 323 -8.60 -9.34 -26.43
N VAL A 324 -7.69 -8.86 -27.28
CA VAL A 324 -7.75 -7.55 -27.94
C VAL A 324 -7.78 -7.74 -29.46
N ASP A 325 -8.45 -6.84 -30.16
CA ASP A 325 -8.41 -6.77 -31.61
C ASP A 325 -7.29 -5.82 -32.08
N LEU A 326 -6.31 -6.39 -32.79
CA LEU A 326 -5.11 -5.71 -33.29
C LEU A 326 -5.33 -5.12 -34.69
N GLY A 327 -6.47 -5.37 -35.32
CA GLY A 327 -6.84 -4.81 -36.62
C GLY A 327 -6.18 -5.53 -37.83
N PRO A 328 -6.57 -5.14 -39.06
CA PRO A 328 -6.17 -5.83 -40.28
C PRO A 328 -4.78 -5.51 -40.83
N GLY A 329 -3.99 -4.58 -40.25
CA GLY A 329 -2.65 -4.26 -40.77
C GLY A 329 -1.85 -3.22 -39.98
N GLY A 330 -0.75 -3.66 -39.36
CA GLY A 330 0.32 -2.87 -38.74
C GLY A 330 1.62 -3.68 -38.71
N GLU A 331 2.71 -3.15 -38.13
CA GLU A 331 3.86 -3.99 -37.76
C GLU A 331 3.35 -5.17 -36.91
N PRO A 332 3.81 -6.42 -37.17
CA PRO A 332 3.25 -7.56 -36.49
C PRO A 332 3.56 -7.45 -35.00
N VAL A 333 2.52 -7.19 -34.20
CA VAL A 333 2.55 -7.55 -32.78
C VAL A 333 2.75 -9.06 -32.77
N GLU A 334 3.83 -9.52 -32.16
CA GLU A 334 4.19 -10.94 -32.05
C GLU A 334 3.91 -11.45 -30.63
N GLU A 335 3.91 -12.77 -30.45
CA GLU A 335 3.99 -13.37 -29.13
C GLU A 335 5.17 -12.80 -28.34
N GLY A 336 4.95 -12.48 -27.07
CA GLY A 336 5.93 -11.81 -26.21
C GLY A 336 5.91 -10.28 -26.29
N ALA A 337 5.18 -9.68 -27.24
CA ALA A 337 5.02 -8.23 -27.29
C ALA A 337 4.41 -7.68 -25.98
N GLU A 338 4.86 -6.49 -25.56
CA GLU A 338 4.37 -5.84 -24.35
C GLU A 338 2.93 -5.35 -24.54
N ALA A 339 2.09 -5.70 -23.56
CA ALA A 339 0.78 -5.12 -23.33
C ALA A 339 0.81 -4.34 -22.01
N VAL A 340 0.65 -3.02 -22.08
CA VAL A 340 0.56 -2.15 -20.90
C VAL A 340 -0.91 -1.91 -20.61
N LEU A 341 -1.39 -2.46 -19.50
CA LEU A 341 -2.80 -2.33 -19.12
C LEU A 341 -3.03 -0.95 -18.53
N PHE A 342 -2.21 -0.55 -17.56
CA PHE A 342 -2.17 0.83 -17.09
C PHE A 342 -0.81 1.22 -16.52
N GLY A 343 -0.51 2.51 -16.46
CA GLY A 343 0.70 3.07 -15.88
C GLY A 343 0.58 4.54 -15.51
N SER A 344 1.69 5.27 -15.66
CA SER A 344 1.81 6.71 -15.36
C SER A 344 1.14 7.61 -16.40
N GLY A 345 1.03 7.15 -17.64
CA GLY A 345 0.58 7.92 -18.80
C GLY A 345 1.73 8.56 -19.60
N ASP A 346 2.97 8.54 -19.10
CA ASP A 346 4.12 9.18 -19.74
C ASP A 346 4.48 8.63 -21.12
N ARG A 347 4.22 7.33 -21.37
CA ARG A 347 4.42 6.70 -22.68
C ARG A 347 3.14 6.67 -23.50
N GLY A 348 2.13 7.44 -23.08
CA GLY A 348 0.79 7.41 -23.65
C GLY A 348 0.01 6.14 -23.34
N GLU A 349 0.40 5.35 -22.34
CA GLU A 349 -0.38 4.19 -21.88
C GLU A 349 -1.65 4.61 -21.12
N PRO A 350 -2.68 3.74 -21.00
CA PRO A 350 -3.81 4.00 -20.12
C PRO A 350 -3.39 4.16 -18.66
N THR A 351 -4.23 4.81 -17.87
CA THR A 351 -4.04 5.01 -16.44
C THR A 351 -4.98 4.12 -15.63
N ALA A 352 -4.76 4.05 -14.32
CA ALA A 352 -5.71 3.38 -13.42
C ALA A 352 -7.09 4.06 -13.44
N GLN A 353 -7.18 5.36 -13.75
CA GLN A 353 -8.44 6.07 -13.90
C GLN A 353 -9.19 5.63 -15.17
N ASP A 354 -8.49 5.44 -16.29
CA ASP A 354 -9.12 4.94 -17.53
C ASP A 354 -9.75 3.55 -17.34
N TRP A 355 -9.11 2.70 -16.52
CA TRP A 355 -9.69 1.41 -16.13
C TRP A 355 -10.84 1.53 -15.14
N ALA A 356 -10.79 2.51 -14.25
CA ALA A 356 -11.88 2.79 -13.31
C ALA A 356 -13.14 3.21 -14.08
N ASP A 357 -12.99 4.12 -15.03
CA ASP A 357 -14.07 4.59 -15.91
C ASP A 357 -14.62 3.43 -16.76
N ALA A 358 -13.74 2.58 -17.31
CA ALA A 358 -14.16 1.40 -18.08
C ALA A 358 -14.91 0.34 -17.25
N ALA A 359 -14.73 0.33 -15.93
CA ALA A 359 -15.34 -0.63 -15.01
C ALA A 359 -16.47 -0.02 -14.15
N ASP A 360 -16.80 1.26 -14.34
CA ASP A 360 -17.75 2.04 -13.53
C ASP A 360 -17.41 1.98 -12.02
N THR A 361 -16.14 2.25 -11.69
CA THR A 361 -15.60 2.26 -10.32
C THR A 361 -14.58 3.39 -10.12
N ILE A 362 -13.81 3.33 -9.04
CA ILE A 362 -12.74 4.28 -8.69
C ILE A 362 -11.35 3.65 -8.84
N ALA A 363 -10.35 4.47 -9.16
CA ALA A 363 -8.96 4.02 -9.35
C ALA A 363 -8.37 3.29 -8.13
N TYR A 364 -8.89 3.58 -6.92
CA TYR A 364 -8.56 2.87 -5.69
C TYR A 364 -8.81 1.37 -5.81
N GLU A 365 -9.97 0.99 -6.35
CA GLU A 365 -10.35 -0.42 -6.49
C GLU A 365 -9.45 -1.11 -7.52
N ILE A 366 -9.14 -0.43 -8.63
CA ILE A 366 -8.31 -0.95 -9.72
C ILE A 366 -6.94 -1.40 -9.19
N VAL A 367 -6.21 -0.53 -8.50
CA VAL A 367 -4.86 -0.87 -8.04
C VAL A 367 -4.87 -1.85 -6.86
N THR A 368 -5.86 -1.74 -5.97
CA THR A 368 -5.93 -2.59 -4.77
C THR A 368 -6.27 -4.04 -5.11
N ARG A 369 -7.00 -4.29 -6.20
CA ARG A 369 -7.47 -5.64 -6.58
C ARG A 369 -6.51 -6.44 -7.44
N ILE A 370 -5.34 -5.91 -7.77
CA ILE A 370 -4.32 -6.69 -8.48
C ILE A 370 -3.93 -7.90 -7.63
N GLY A 371 -4.21 -9.11 -8.13
CA GLY A 371 -4.13 -10.34 -7.35
C GLY A 371 -2.70 -10.79 -7.05
N ALA A 372 -2.52 -11.66 -6.06
CA ALA A 372 -1.19 -12.16 -5.65
C ALA A 372 -0.47 -12.99 -6.73
N ARG A 373 -1.19 -13.49 -7.74
CA ARG A 373 -0.61 -14.16 -8.93
C ARG A 373 0.19 -13.22 -9.83
N VAL A 374 0.00 -11.90 -9.67
CA VAL A 374 0.78 -10.89 -10.39
C VAL A 374 1.98 -10.50 -9.52
N PRO A 375 3.21 -10.89 -9.87
CA PRO A 375 4.39 -10.53 -9.11
C PRO A 375 4.56 -9.01 -9.11
N ARG A 376 4.91 -8.46 -7.94
CA ARG A 376 5.35 -7.07 -7.82
C ARG A 376 6.86 -7.00 -8.04
N VAL A 377 7.28 -6.07 -8.89
CA VAL A 377 8.69 -5.77 -9.12
C VAL A 377 8.93 -4.35 -8.64
N HIS A 378 9.62 -4.20 -7.51
CA HIS A 378 9.95 -2.91 -6.92
C HIS A 378 11.18 -2.31 -7.61
N LEU A 379 10.97 -1.20 -8.30
CA LEU A 379 12.03 -0.43 -8.96
C LEU A 379 12.59 0.60 -7.97
N HIS A 380 13.87 0.94 -8.11
CA HIS A 380 14.54 1.97 -7.31
C HIS A 380 14.46 1.72 -5.78
N GLU A 381 14.60 0.46 -5.36
CA GLU A 381 14.56 0.06 -3.94
C GLU A 381 15.74 0.61 -3.14
N HIS A 382 16.93 0.59 -3.73
CA HIS A 382 18.16 1.16 -3.17
C HIS A 382 18.58 2.37 -4.01
N GLU A 383 17.98 3.55 -3.79
CA GLU A 383 18.65 4.78 -4.24
C GLU A 383 19.88 4.98 -3.35
N HIS A 384 21.06 4.79 -3.96
CA HIS A 384 22.36 4.96 -3.34
C HIS A 384 22.51 6.35 -2.72
N GLU A 385 23.04 6.38 -1.50
CA GLU A 385 23.86 7.46 -0.95
C GLU A 385 25.05 7.73 -1.89
N HIS A 386 24.82 8.35 -3.04
CA HIS A 386 25.89 8.97 -3.82
C HIS A 386 25.72 10.46 -3.65
N GLY A 387 26.30 10.90 -2.54
CA GLY A 387 26.43 12.29 -2.18
C GLY A 387 27.04 13.11 -3.31
N HIS A 388 26.60 14.36 -3.34
CA HIS A 388 27.24 15.46 -4.03
C HIS A 388 28.77 15.39 -3.88
N GLY A 389 29.44 14.93 -4.93
CA GLY A 389 30.85 15.21 -5.16
C GLY A 389 30.98 16.70 -5.39
N HIS A 390 31.43 17.40 -4.35
CA HIS A 390 31.82 18.79 -4.37
C HIS A 390 33.02 18.91 -5.33
N ASP A 391 32.80 19.44 -6.52
CA ASP A 391 33.87 19.76 -7.46
C ASP A 391 34.48 21.10 -7.00
N GLY A 392 35.51 21.00 -6.16
CA GLY A 392 36.21 22.12 -5.56
C GLY A 392 37.60 21.70 -5.13
N GLY A 393 38.60 21.91 -5.98
CA GLY A 393 39.99 21.56 -5.67
C GLY A 393 40.98 22.05 -6.72
N HIS A 394 41.35 23.32 -6.59
CA HIS A 394 42.39 24.00 -7.37
C HIS A 394 43.68 23.19 -7.54
N GLY A 395 44.17 23.15 -8.78
CA GLY A 395 45.51 22.68 -9.09
C GLY A 395 46.59 23.62 -8.55
N TYR A 396 47.53 23.04 -7.82
CA TYR A 396 48.90 23.52 -7.76
C TYR A 396 49.82 22.30 -7.84
N GLY A 397 50.57 22.22 -8.94
CA GLY A 397 51.67 21.28 -9.08
C GLY A 397 52.89 21.80 -8.31
N HIS A 398 53.59 20.89 -7.65
CA HIS A 398 55.02 21.05 -7.46
C HIS A 398 55.69 19.67 -7.42
N ASP A 399 56.63 19.50 -8.34
CA ASP A 399 57.60 18.41 -8.44
C ASP A 399 58.60 18.39 -7.27
N GLY A 400 58.99 17.15 -6.89
CA GLY A 400 60.40 16.76 -6.78
C GLY A 400 61.07 16.75 -5.39
N GLY A 401 61.59 15.59 -4.99
CA GLY A 401 62.76 15.51 -4.08
C GLY A 401 62.88 14.27 -3.19
N HIS A 402 63.91 13.46 -3.47
CA HIS A 402 64.61 12.39 -2.72
C HIS A 402 64.51 12.40 -1.17
N GLY A 403 64.72 11.34 -0.38
CA GLY A 403 65.33 10.00 -0.55
C GLY A 403 65.83 9.50 0.84
N HIS A 404 66.09 8.20 0.98
CA HIS A 404 66.69 7.46 2.14
C HIS A 404 65.84 7.40 3.43
N GLY A 405 65.82 6.34 4.24
CA GLY A 405 66.54 5.06 4.32
C GLY A 405 66.34 4.47 5.74
N HIS A 406 66.65 3.18 5.88
CA HIS A 406 66.86 2.40 7.13
C HIS A 406 65.68 1.86 7.97
N ASP A 407 65.58 0.53 7.91
CA ASP A 407 65.68 -0.47 9.00
C ASP A 407 64.86 -0.34 10.29
N GLY A 408 64.17 -1.42 10.61
CA GLY A 408 63.60 -1.69 11.93
C GLY A 408 63.02 -3.09 12.04
N VAL A 409 63.87 -4.05 12.39
CA VAL A 409 63.60 -5.46 12.67
C VAL A 409 62.79 -5.65 13.95
N GLY A 410 61.97 -6.70 13.99
CA GLY A 410 61.48 -7.38 15.21
C GLY A 410 59.97 -7.62 15.16
N GLY A 411 59.42 -8.82 15.27
CA GLY A 411 59.95 -10.12 15.67
C GLY A 411 58.80 -10.91 16.31
N ASN A 412 58.65 -12.17 15.90
CA ASN A 412 58.06 -13.33 16.60
C ASN A 412 56.60 -13.27 17.08
N ASP A 413 55.75 -14.17 16.55
CA ASP A 413 55.42 -15.52 17.06
C ASP A 413 54.32 -15.43 18.15
N ALA A 414 53.33 -16.30 18.30
CA ALA A 414 53.14 -17.66 17.83
C ALA A 414 51.65 -18.03 17.87
N MET A 415 51.28 -18.96 16.99
CA MET A 415 50.48 -20.17 17.21
C MET A 415 49.11 -20.12 17.92
N GLY A 416 48.13 -20.64 17.19
CA GLY A 416 46.94 -21.30 17.72
C GLY A 416 46.28 -22.14 16.63
N ALA A 417 46.87 -23.29 16.31
CA ALA A 417 46.32 -24.29 15.40
C ALA A 417 45.13 -25.04 16.04
N GLY A 418 44.14 -25.43 15.23
CA GLY A 418 42.98 -26.20 15.69
C GLY A 418 41.97 -26.53 14.59
N ILE A 419 42.44 -27.20 13.54
CA ILE A 419 41.68 -27.99 12.54
C ILE A 419 41.07 -29.18 13.30
N GLY A 420 39.89 -29.76 13.06
CA GLY A 420 38.82 -29.68 12.07
C GLY A 420 38.01 -30.99 12.14
N ALA A 421 36.84 -31.00 11.47
CA ALA A 421 35.98 -32.17 11.14
C ALA A 421 35.34 -32.96 12.31
N GLY A 422 34.13 -33.52 12.25
CA GLY A 422 33.19 -33.78 11.16
C GLY A 422 32.34 -35.01 11.55
N MET A 423 31.19 -35.20 10.86
CA MET A 423 30.25 -36.34 10.94
C MET A 423 29.31 -36.34 12.17
N GLY A 424 28.02 -36.66 12.11
CA GLY A 424 27.19 -37.27 11.08
C GLY A 424 26.33 -38.39 11.69
N LEU A 425 25.05 -38.46 11.28
CA LEU A 425 24.08 -39.59 11.34
C LEU A 425 23.17 -39.74 12.57
N GLY A 426 21.89 -40.04 12.27
CA GLY A 426 20.94 -40.70 13.17
C GLY A 426 19.47 -40.53 12.77
N ALA A 427 18.90 -41.52 12.08
CA ALA A 427 17.49 -41.62 11.68
C ALA A 427 16.74 -42.73 12.47
N GLY A 428 15.40 -42.65 12.50
CA GLY A 428 14.44 -43.69 12.95
C GLY A 428 13.95 -43.48 14.40
N THR A 429 12.68 -43.64 14.76
CA THR A 429 11.66 -44.61 14.29
C THR A 429 10.20 -44.12 14.45
N ASP A 430 9.36 -44.83 13.70
CA ASP A 430 7.91 -44.84 13.49
C ASP A 430 7.09 -45.30 14.72
N GLU A 431 5.86 -44.79 14.88
CA GLU A 431 4.71 -45.51 15.50
C GLU A 431 3.40 -44.80 15.15
N GLY A 432 2.50 -45.51 14.46
CA GLY A 432 1.20 -45.00 13.98
C GLY A 432 0.01 -45.42 14.83
N VAL A 433 -1.12 -44.70 14.70
CA VAL A 433 -2.46 -45.19 15.09
C VAL A 433 -3.55 -44.68 14.12
N ARG A 434 -4.05 -45.64 13.34
CA ARG A 434 -5.43 -45.96 12.90
C ARG A 434 -6.46 -44.86 12.60
N VAL A 435 -6.90 -44.90 11.34
CA VAL A 435 -8.19 -44.43 10.80
C VAL A 435 -9.33 -45.37 11.25
N GLY A 436 -10.45 -44.81 11.69
CA GLY A 436 -11.71 -45.52 11.95
C GLY A 436 -12.88 -44.78 11.31
N THR A 437 -13.55 -45.45 10.38
CA THR A 437 -14.82 -45.08 9.74
C THR A 437 -15.99 -45.20 10.73
N GLY A 438 -16.93 -44.25 10.72
CA GLY A 438 -18.17 -44.30 11.49
C GLY A 438 -19.29 -43.52 10.81
N ALA A 439 -20.45 -44.14 10.69
CA ALA A 439 -21.54 -43.78 9.79
C ALA A 439 -22.53 -42.73 10.34
N VAL A 440 -23.22 -42.15 9.37
CA VAL A 440 -24.53 -41.49 9.38
C VAL A 440 -25.54 -42.07 10.39
N THR A 441 -26.19 -41.20 11.17
CA THR A 441 -27.63 -41.26 11.49
C THR A 441 -28.15 -39.89 11.92
N ALA A 442 -29.25 -39.44 11.32
CA ALA A 442 -30.08 -38.32 11.75
C ALA A 442 -30.92 -38.68 13.01
N PRO A 443 -31.56 -37.68 13.62
CA PRO A 443 -33.00 -37.84 13.86
C PRO A 443 -33.80 -36.60 13.47
N GLY A 444 -34.98 -36.85 12.92
CA GLY A 444 -36.08 -35.90 12.92
C GLY A 444 -36.73 -35.85 14.30
N GLY A 445 -37.25 -34.66 14.62
CA GLY A 445 -37.98 -34.29 15.82
C GLY A 445 -38.22 -32.80 15.80
#